data_AF-A0A2D4KNE7-F1
#
_entry.id   AF-A0A2D4KNE7-F1
#
_cell.length_a   1.000
_cell.length_b   1.000
_cell.length_c   1.000
_cell.angle_alpha   90.00
_cell.angle_beta   90.00
_cell.angle_gamma   90.00
#
_symmetry.space_group_name_H-M   'P 1'
#
loop_
_entity.id
_entity.type
_entity.pdbx_description
1 polymer ?
#
loop_
_entity_poly.entity_id
_entity_poly.type
_entity_poly.pdbx_seq_one_letter_code
_entity_poly.pdbx_strand_id
1 'polypeptide(L)'
;KICDCYHCHLYPYPSTPAERQAVMEGLQVRIQDLHIVLHKTEDYLRQVLCKASESIYTWDVQVKKMKAIYHVLNLCSFDVTNKCLIAEVWCPLADLPNMRRTLEESSVSPSHRCFTRQESRH
;
A
#
# COMPACT_ATOMS: atom_id res chain seq x y z
N LYS A 1 -45.75 -18.08 15.00
CA LYS A 1 -45.20 -19.43 15.33
C LYS A 1 -44.94 -20.27 14.08
N ILE A 2 -45.96 -20.63 13.28
CA ILE A 2 -45.72 -21.42 12.04
C ILE A 2 -44.83 -20.65 11.04
N CYS A 3 -45.16 -19.40 10.72
CA CYS A 3 -44.38 -18.59 9.77
C CYS A 3 -42.92 -18.36 10.22
N ASP A 4 -42.66 -18.27 11.52
CA ASP A 4 -41.32 -18.07 12.07
C ASP A 4 -40.45 -19.32 11.87
N CYS A 5 -41.05 -20.52 11.94
CA CYS A 5 -40.37 -21.79 11.67
C CYS A 5 -39.95 -21.96 10.20
N TYR A 6 -40.55 -21.19 9.28
CA TYR A 6 -40.25 -21.26 7.84
C TYR A 6 -39.48 -20.03 7.33
N HIS A 7 -38.92 -19.20 8.23
CA HIS A 7 -38.18 -17.99 7.87
C HIS A 7 -38.99 -17.02 7.00
N CYS A 8 -40.31 -16.98 7.18
CA CYS A 8 -41.17 -16.06 6.44
C CYS A 8 -41.00 -14.63 6.99
N HIS A 9 -40.79 -13.67 6.11
CA HIS A 9 -40.83 -12.26 6.46
C HIS A 9 -42.26 -11.73 6.43
N LEU A 10 -42.85 -11.55 7.62
CA LEU A 10 -44.18 -10.97 7.78
C LEU A 10 -44.08 -9.45 7.90
N TYR A 11 -44.75 -8.73 7.00
CA TYR A 11 -44.87 -7.28 7.05
C TYR A 11 -46.28 -6.86 7.43
N PRO A 12 -46.44 -5.83 8.28
CA PRO A 12 -47.76 -5.32 8.64
C PRO A 12 -48.47 -4.76 7.41
N TYR A 13 -49.71 -5.21 7.19
CA TYR A 13 -50.54 -4.78 6.07
C TYR A 13 -51.59 -3.76 6.56
N PRO A 14 -51.63 -2.53 6.02
CA PRO A 14 -52.57 -1.51 6.47
C PRO A 14 -54.02 -1.84 6.08
N SER A 15 -54.95 -1.53 6.98
CA SER A 15 -56.36 -1.93 6.83
C SER A 15 -57.13 -1.02 5.88
N THR A 16 -56.81 0.27 5.84
CA THR A 16 -57.51 1.25 5.00
C THR A 16 -56.79 1.48 3.67
N PRO A 17 -57.51 1.82 2.58
CA PRO A 17 -56.88 2.20 1.31
C PRO A 17 -55.95 3.41 1.43
N ALA A 18 -56.29 4.39 2.26
CA ALA A 18 -55.50 5.61 2.46
C ALA A 18 -54.16 5.33 3.16
N GLU A 19 -54.15 4.51 4.22
CA GLU A 19 -52.91 4.10 4.88
C GLU A 19 -52.00 3.29 3.95
N ARG A 20 -52.58 2.43 3.10
CA ARG A 20 -51.82 1.68 2.08
C ARG A 20 -51.11 2.60 1.12
N GLN A 21 -51.79 3.64 0.64
CA GLN A 21 -51.20 4.63 -0.26
C GLN A 21 -50.05 5.39 0.41
N ALA A 22 -50.24 5.85 1.65
CA ALA A 22 -49.21 6.55 2.41
C ALA A 22 -47.97 5.67 2.67
N VAL A 23 -48.18 4.38 2.99
CA VAL A 23 -47.08 3.42 3.15
C VAL A 23 -46.34 3.19 1.83
N MET A 24 -47.06 3.05 0.70
CA MET A 24 -46.45 2.89 -0.62
C MET A 24 -45.57 4.09 -0.99
N GLU A 25 -46.08 5.31 -0.82
CA GLU A 25 -45.32 6.54 -1.08
C GLU A 25 -44.06 6.63 -0.20
N GLY A 26 -44.19 6.34 1.09
CA GLY A 26 -43.05 6.32 2.01
C GLY A 26 -42.00 5.26 1.65
N LEU A 27 -42.43 4.07 1.21
CA LEU A 27 -41.51 3.04 0.73
C LEU A 27 -40.80 3.46 -0.55
N GLN A 28 -41.50 4.10 -1.48
CA GLN A 28 -40.90 4.56 -2.73
C GLN A 28 -39.79 5.58 -2.49
N VAL A 29 -40.01 6.55 -1.59
CA VAL A 29 -38.97 7.52 -1.17
C VAL A 29 -37.78 6.80 -0.57
N ARG A 30 -38.01 5.89 0.39
CA ARG A 30 -36.94 5.14 1.05
C ARG A 30 -36.13 4.27 0.09
N ILE A 31 -36.80 3.63 -0.88
CA ILE A 31 -36.12 2.85 -1.93
C ILE A 31 -35.23 3.76 -2.77
N GLN A 32 -35.71 4.95 -3.13
CA GLN A 32 -34.94 5.92 -3.89
C GLN A 32 -33.71 6.41 -3.10
N ASP A 33 -33.87 6.71 -1.81
CA ASP A 33 -32.76 7.08 -0.93
C ASP A 33 -31.72 5.96 -0.83
N LEU A 34 -32.16 4.71 -0.68
CA LEU A 34 -31.26 3.55 -0.64
C LEU A 34 -30.49 3.38 -1.96
N HIS A 35 -31.13 3.59 -3.12
CA HIS A 35 -30.43 3.57 -4.40
C HIS A 35 -29.36 4.67 -4.49
N ILE A 36 -29.64 5.86 -3.99
CA ILE A 36 -28.66 6.95 -3.97
C ILE A 36 -27.46 6.57 -3.09
N VAL A 37 -27.71 6.06 -1.88
CA VAL A 37 -26.65 5.64 -0.97
C VAL A 37 -25.80 4.54 -1.61
N LEU A 38 -26.43 3.49 -2.15
CA LEU A 38 -25.72 2.38 -2.80
C LEU A 38 -24.84 2.86 -3.94
N HIS A 39 -25.37 3.70 -4.84
CA HIS A 39 -24.61 4.24 -5.97
C HIS A 39 -23.41 5.07 -5.50
N LYS A 40 -23.62 5.96 -4.51
CA LYS A 40 -22.53 6.79 -3.97
C LYS A 40 -21.46 5.97 -3.27
N THR A 41 -21.86 4.94 -2.52
CA THR A 41 -20.91 4.03 -1.88
C THR A 41 -20.11 3.27 -2.93
N GLU A 42 -20.75 2.77 -3.98
CA GLU A 42 -20.08 2.02 -5.04
C GLU A 42 -19.08 2.91 -5.80
N ASP A 43 -19.47 4.13 -6.18
CA ASP A 43 -18.58 5.11 -6.81
C ASP A 43 -17.38 5.45 -5.93
N TYR A 44 -17.63 5.66 -4.63
CA TYR A 44 -16.56 5.95 -3.67
C TYR A 44 -15.58 4.78 -3.56
N LEU A 45 -16.08 3.55 -3.45
CA LEU A 45 -15.25 2.34 -3.40
C LEU A 45 -14.41 2.21 -4.68
N ARG A 46 -15.00 2.43 -5.86
CA ARG A 46 -14.27 2.44 -7.13
C ARG A 46 -13.15 3.48 -7.13
N GLN A 47 -13.43 4.71 -6.70
CA GLN A 47 -12.42 5.77 -6.66
C GLN A 47 -11.26 5.44 -5.72
N VAL A 48 -11.56 4.92 -4.52
CA VAL A 48 -10.53 4.51 -3.56
C VAL A 48 -9.68 3.38 -4.14
N LEU A 49 -10.31 2.38 -4.75
CA LEU A 49 -9.61 1.25 -5.35
C LEU A 49 -8.72 1.68 -6.52
N CYS A 50 -9.18 2.58 -7.39
CA CYS A 50 -8.36 3.12 -8.49
C CYS A 50 -7.13 3.88 -7.95
N LYS A 51 -7.31 4.74 -6.94
CA LYS A 51 -6.17 5.46 -6.34
C LYS A 51 -5.17 4.51 -5.68
N ALA A 52 -5.67 3.47 -5.01
CA ALA A 52 -4.82 2.47 -4.38
C ALA A 52 -4.06 1.65 -5.44
N SER A 53 -4.70 1.26 -6.54
CA SER A 53 -4.08 0.47 -7.60
C SER A 53 -2.99 1.23 -8.34
N GLU A 54 -3.13 2.55 -8.53
CA GLU A 54 -2.08 3.41 -9.08
C GLU A 54 -0.83 3.45 -8.19
N SER A 55 -1.01 3.41 -6.86
CA SER A 55 0.07 3.59 -5.89
C SER A 55 0.77 2.29 -5.49
N ILE A 56 0.08 1.15 -5.56
CA ILE A 56 0.55 -0.12 -4.97
C ILE A 56 1.86 -0.62 -5.58
N TYR A 57 2.04 -0.48 -6.89
CA TYR A 57 3.26 -0.92 -7.58
C TYR A 57 4.48 -0.10 -7.13
N THR A 58 4.31 1.22 -7.01
CA THR A 58 5.38 2.11 -6.54
C THR A 58 5.77 1.77 -5.11
N TRP A 59 4.80 1.55 -4.22
CA TRP A 59 5.07 1.16 -2.83
C TRP A 59 5.75 -0.20 -2.72
N ASP A 60 5.33 -1.19 -3.51
CA ASP A 60 5.98 -2.50 -3.54
C ASP A 60 7.46 -2.39 -3.93
N VAL A 61 7.77 -1.63 -4.98
CA VAL A 61 9.16 -1.38 -5.41
C VAL A 61 9.95 -0.65 -4.32
N GLN A 62 9.38 0.38 -3.69
CA GLN A 62 10.04 1.13 -2.63
C GLN A 62 10.36 0.25 -1.42
N VAL A 63 9.40 -0.55 -0.97
CA VAL A 63 9.57 -1.48 0.16
C VAL A 63 10.61 -2.55 -0.18
N LYS A 64 10.59 -3.13 -1.38
CA LYS A 64 11.58 -4.11 -1.82
C LYS A 64 12.99 -3.52 -1.88
N LYS A 65 13.15 -2.32 -2.44
CA LYS A 65 14.44 -1.62 -2.48
C LYS A 65 14.96 -1.33 -1.07
N MET A 66 14.11 -0.81 -0.18
CA MET A 66 14.50 -0.50 1.19
C MET A 66 14.89 -1.76 1.97
N LYS A 67 14.12 -2.84 1.83
CA LYS A 67 14.45 -4.14 2.42
C LYS A 67 15.77 -4.69 1.91
N ALA A 68 16.04 -4.60 0.60
CA ALA A 68 17.29 -5.05 0.01
C ALA A 68 18.48 -4.23 0.53
N ILE A 69 18.35 -2.91 0.63
CA ILE A 69 19.38 -2.04 1.21
C ILE A 69 19.68 -2.45 2.65
N TYR A 70 18.66 -2.54 3.52
CA TYR A 70 18.87 -2.96 4.90
C TYR A 70 19.44 -4.35 5.03
N HIS A 71 19.03 -5.28 4.17
CA HIS A 71 19.58 -6.61 4.16
C HIS A 71 21.08 -6.59 3.88
N VAL A 72 21.53 -5.81 2.89
CA VAL A 72 22.96 -5.62 2.59
C VAL A 72 23.69 -4.91 3.73
N LEU A 73 23.12 -3.84 4.30
CA LEU A 73 23.72 -3.11 5.42
C LEU A 73 23.92 -4.01 6.65
N ASN A 74 23.00 -4.95 6.88
CA ASN A 74 23.10 -5.94 7.97
C ASN A 74 24.21 -6.97 7.75
N LEU A 75 24.70 -7.15 6.52
CA LEU A 75 25.86 -8.01 6.22
C LEU A 75 27.20 -7.25 6.40
N CYS A 76 27.17 -5.92 6.45
CA CYS A 76 28.34 -5.10 6.67
C CYS A 76 28.75 -5.10 8.15
N SER A 77 30.06 -4.98 8.41
CA SER A 77 30.58 -4.77 9.76
C SER A 77 30.57 -3.29 10.10
N PHE A 78 30.10 -2.91 11.29
CA PHE A 78 30.08 -1.51 11.73
C PHE A 78 31.33 -1.17 12.56
N ASP A 79 32.15 -0.26 12.06
CA ASP A 79 33.27 0.32 12.80
C ASP A 79 32.80 1.51 13.63
N VAL A 80 32.74 1.31 14.95
CA VAL A 80 32.27 2.30 15.92
C VAL A 80 33.21 3.49 16.03
N THR A 81 34.51 3.30 15.80
CA THR A 81 35.53 4.35 15.95
C THR A 81 35.40 5.40 14.85
N ASN A 82 35.24 4.96 13.60
CA ASN A 82 35.11 5.85 12.44
C ASN A 82 33.67 6.10 12.02
N LYS A 83 32.68 5.46 12.70
CA LYS A 83 31.25 5.51 12.36
C LYS A 83 31.01 5.15 10.89
N CYS A 84 31.65 4.08 10.41
CA CYS A 84 31.54 3.63 9.03
C CYS A 84 31.15 2.16 8.94
N LEU A 85 30.61 1.77 7.78
CA LEU A 85 30.35 0.37 7.45
C LEU A 85 31.48 -0.16 6.58
N ILE A 86 31.95 -1.36 6.90
CA ILE A 86 32.99 -2.08 6.17
C ILE A 86 32.33 -3.29 5.51
N ALA A 87 32.53 -3.41 4.19
CA ALA A 87 32.02 -4.52 3.40
C ALA A 87 33.15 -5.11 2.54
N GLU A 88 33.22 -6.44 2.50
CA GLU A 88 34.03 -7.18 1.53
C GLU A 88 33.10 -7.67 0.41
N VAL A 89 33.42 -7.32 -0.84
CA VAL A 89 32.57 -7.60 -2.01
C VAL A 89 33.40 -8.10 -3.18
N TRP A 90 32.83 -9.06 -3.90
CA TRP A 90 33.37 -9.56 -5.16
C TRP A 90 32.86 -8.70 -6.31
N CYS A 91 33.77 -8.19 -7.14
CA CYS A 91 33.41 -7.48 -8.37
C CYS A 91 34.40 -7.80 -9.51
N PRO A 92 33.96 -7.79 -10.77
CA PRO A 92 34.85 -7.91 -11.92
C PRO A 92 35.84 -6.74 -11.98
N LEU A 93 37.11 -7.02 -12.34
CA LEU A 93 38.13 -5.97 -12.47
C LEU A 93 37.74 -4.88 -13.49
N ALA A 94 36.98 -5.25 -14.53
CA ALA A 94 36.51 -4.32 -15.55
C ALA A 94 35.51 -3.28 -15.00
N ASP A 95 34.77 -3.60 -13.93
CA ASP A 95 33.73 -2.73 -13.38
C ASP A 95 34.24 -1.81 -12.26
N LEU A 96 35.46 -2.04 -11.76
CA LEU A 96 36.09 -1.22 -10.71
C LEU A 96 36.09 0.30 -11.01
N PRO A 97 36.44 0.76 -12.23
CA PRO A 97 36.41 2.19 -12.53
C PRO A 97 35.01 2.80 -12.43
N ASN A 98 34.00 2.04 -12.85
CA ASN A 98 32.60 2.48 -12.79
C ASN A 98 32.11 2.53 -11.34
N MET A 99 32.37 1.48 -10.56
CA MET A 99 32.03 1.44 -9.12
C MET A 99 32.65 2.60 -8.34
N ARG A 100 33.94 2.87 -8.57
CA ARG A 100 34.65 3.98 -7.92
C ARG A 100 34.02 5.32 -8.28
N ARG A 101 33.74 5.57 -9.56
CA ARG A 101 33.10 6.79 -10.03
C ARG A 101 31.72 6.99 -9.38
N THR A 102 30.86 5.97 -9.42
CA THR A 102 29.52 6.05 -8.83
C THR A 102 29.59 6.34 -7.33
N LEU A 103 30.55 5.75 -6.61
CA LEU A 103 30.72 6.02 -5.19
C LEU A 103 31.21 7.45 -4.92
N GLU A 104 32.19 7.93 -5.68
CA GLU A 104 32.69 9.30 -5.61
C GLU A 104 31.55 10.30 -5.85
N GLU A 105 30.77 10.12 -6.93
CA GLU A 105 29.58 10.94 -7.24
C GLU A 105 28.55 10.93 -6.11
N SER A 106 28.27 9.75 -5.52
CA SER A 106 27.32 9.63 -4.42
C SER A 106 27.78 10.34 -3.14
N SER A 107 29.09 10.41 -2.91
CA SER A 107 29.69 11.01 -1.71
C SER A 107 29.80 12.53 -1.73
N VAL A 108 29.68 13.14 -2.91
CA VAL A 108 29.71 14.60 -3.10
C VAL A 108 28.36 15.24 -2.69
N SER A 109 27.29 14.46 -2.59
CA SER A 109 26.04 14.92 -2.00
C SER A 109 26.20 15.08 -0.47
N PRO A 110 25.78 16.21 0.15
CA PRO A 110 26.16 16.57 1.52
C PRO A 110 25.77 15.58 2.64
N SER A 111 24.95 14.57 2.34
CA SER A 111 24.33 13.67 3.30
C SER A 111 25.07 12.35 3.54
N HIS A 112 26.01 11.91 2.70
CA HIS A 112 26.63 10.57 2.86
C HIS A 112 28.12 10.53 2.47
N ARG A 113 29.04 10.45 3.46
CA ARG A 113 30.46 10.16 3.21
C ARG A 113 30.69 8.66 3.22
N CYS A 114 31.12 8.09 2.09
CA CYS A 114 31.58 6.70 2.00
C CYS A 114 33.10 6.69 1.75
N PHE A 115 33.85 5.99 2.62
CA PHE A 115 35.28 5.73 2.43
C PHE A 115 35.48 4.37 1.75
N THR A 116 36.26 4.31 0.68
CA THR A 116 36.76 3.05 0.11
C THR A 116 38.14 2.76 0.65
N ARG A 117 38.30 1.63 1.36
CA ARG A 117 39.60 1.04 1.65
C ARG A 117 39.76 -0.18 0.77
N GLN A 118 40.73 -0.14 -0.14
CA GLN A 118 41.04 -1.24 -1.04
C GLN A 118 42.20 -2.03 -0.43
N GLU A 119 41.95 -3.25 0.05
CA GLU A 119 43.01 -4.19 0.42
C GLU A 119 43.12 -5.27 -0.66
N SER A 120 44.25 -5.26 -1.36
CA SER A 120 44.62 -6.26 -2.36
C SER A 120 45.08 -7.54 -1.65
N ARG A 121 44.21 -8.54 -1.51
CA ARG A 121 44.68 -9.90 -1.16
C ARG A 121 45.26 -10.53 -2.43
N HIS A 122 46.58 -10.76 -2.42
CA HIS A 122 47.29 -11.61 -3.37
C HIS A 122 47.02 -13.09 -3.08
#